data_AF-A0A3A4K218-F1
#
_entry.id   AF-A0A3A4K218-F1
#
_cell.length_a   1.000
_cell.length_b   1.000
_cell.length_c   1.000
_cell.angle_alpha   90.00
_cell.angle_beta   90.00
_cell.angle_gamma   90.00
#
_symmetry.space_group_name_H-M   'P 1'
#
loop_
_entity.id
_entity.type
_entity.pdbx_description
1 polymer ?
#
loop_
_entity_poly.entity_id
_entity_poly.type
_entity_poly.pdbx_seq_one_letter_code
_entity_poly.pdbx_strand_id
1 'polypeptide(L)'
;MASVKRLFLIVFGTLVGVAAVLFALTNKQPVVLSFLYWDSMPLWASLWVFVGAAIGVLVASLVAFVAILRYRSRLSKANRRIRQLEGDLVSQRNLTLTAPLGSFPGESAKKSPK
;
A
#
# COMPACT_ATOMS: atom_id res chain seq x y z
N MET A 1 16.24 12.73 -8.10
CA MET A 1 16.32 11.77 -6.98
C MET A 1 15.85 10.36 -7.35
N ALA A 2 14.75 10.17 -8.09
CA ALA A 2 14.23 8.85 -8.44
C ALA A 2 15.24 7.95 -9.21
N SER A 3 16.00 8.53 -10.14
CA SER A 3 17.02 7.81 -10.92
C SER A 3 18.21 7.35 -10.05
N VAL A 4 18.63 8.19 -9.09
CA VAL A 4 19.71 7.86 -8.14
C VAL A 4 19.26 6.75 -7.19
N LYS A 5 18.03 6.82 -6.67
CA LYS A 5 17.46 5.75 -5.84
C LYS A 5 17.37 4.43 -6.62
N ARG A 6 16.95 4.48 -7.89
CA ARG A 6 16.87 3.29 -8.75
C ARG A 6 18.25 2.71 -9.02
N LEU A 7 19.24 3.56 -9.34
CA LEU A 7 20.63 3.13 -9.55
C LEU A 7 21.20 2.49 -8.28
N PHE A 8 21.00 3.13 -7.13
CA PHE A 8 21.42 2.59 -5.83
C PHE A 8 20.81 1.20 -5.56
N LEU A 9 19.50 1.05 -5.78
CA LEU A 9 18.82 -0.25 -5.60
C LEU A 9 19.36 -1.33 -6.53
N ILE A 10 19.67 -0.97 -7.78
CA ILE A 10 20.25 -1.91 -8.74
C ILE A 10 21.64 -2.34 -8.27
N VAL A 11 22.53 -1.38 -7.99
CA VAL A 11 23.91 -1.67 -7.57
C VAL A 11 23.92 -2.47 -6.28
N PHE A 12 23.15 -2.05 -5.28
CA PHE A 12 23.03 -2.76 -4.02
C PHE A 12 22.49 -4.18 -4.21
N GLY A 13 21.41 -4.33 -5.00
CA GLY A 13 20.83 -5.64 -5.31
C GLY A 13 21.82 -6.56 -6.03
N THR A 14 22.60 -6.03 -6.97
CA THR A 14 23.65 -6.78 -7.66
C THR A 14 24.74 -7.23 -6.68
N LEU A 15 25.21 -6.35 -5.80
CA LEU A 15 26.22 -6.69 -4.79
C LEU A 15 25.72 -7.80 -3.84
N VAL A 16 24.49 -7.68 -3.36
CA VAL A 16 23.85 -8.72 -2.52
C VAL A 16 23.73 -10.04 -3.29
N GLY A 17 23.34 -10.00 -4.57
CA GLY A 17 23.25 -11.19 -5.42
C GLY A 17 24.60 -11.87 -5.62
N VAL A 18 25.66 -11.12 -5.90
CA VAL A 18 27.03 -11.65 -6.03
C VAL A 18 27.48 -12.28 -4.71
N ALA A 19 27.27 -11.58 -3.58
CA ALA A 19 27.60 -12.10 -2.26
C ALA A 19 26.84 -13.41 -1.96
N ALA A 20 25.57 -13.50 -2.32
CA ALA A 20 24.75 -14.70 -2.14
C ALA A 20 25.27 -15.88 -2.98
N VAL A 21 25.66 -15.65 -4.23
CA VAL A 21 26.26 -16.70 -5.09
C VAL A 21 27.59 -17.16 -4.51
N LEU A 22 28.47 -16.22 -4.12
CA LEU A 22 29.74 -16.56 -3.49
C LEU A 22 29.54 -17.35 -2.20
N PHE A 23 28.59 -16.93 -1.37
CA PHE A 23 28.20 -17.64 -0.16
C PHE A 23 27.76 -19.08 -0.48
N ALA A 24 26.91 -19.27 -1.49
CA ALA A 24 26.42 -20.58 -1.91
C ALA A 24 27.55 -21.52 -2.37
N LEU A 25 28.50 -20.97 -3.15
CA LEU A 25 29.60 -21.75 -3.71
C LEU A 25 30.66 -22.12 -2.68
N THR A 26 30.93 -21.22 -1.74
CA THR A 26 31.97 -21.41 -0.70
C THR A 26 31.45 -22.18 0.52
N ASN A 27 30.16 -22.10 0.82
CA ASN A 27 29.54 -22.72 2.00
C ASN A 27 28.69 -23.93 1.61
N LYS A 28 29.35 -24.98 1.11
CA LYS A 28 28.73 -26.29 0.81
C LYS A 28 28.81 -27.29 1.97
N GLN A 29 29.20 -26.81 3.14
CA GLN A 29 29.28 -27.66 4.33
C GLN A 29 27.86 -28.12 4.70
N PRO A 30 27.64 -29.44 4.87
CA PRO A 30 26.37 -29.97 5.31
C PRO A 30 26.12 -29.57 6.76
N VAL A 31 24.97 -28.96 7.01
CA VAL A 31 24.51 -28.52 8.33
C VAL A 31 23.15 -29.17 8.62
N VAL A 32 23.04 -29.71 9.82
CA VAL A 32 21.79 -30.19 10.40
C VAL A 32 21.20 -29.06 11.23
N LEU A 33 19.94 -28.72 10.98
CA LEU A 33 19.18 -27.82 11.83
C LEU A 33 18.46 -28.65 12.88
N SER A 34 18.87 -28.48 14.13
CA SER A 34 18.17 -29.03 15.28
C SER A 34 17.21 -27.98 15.81
N PHE A 35 15.92 -28.29 15.79
CA PHE A 35 14.86 -27.44 16.32
C PHE A 35 13.97 -28.21 17.29
N LEU A 36 14.14 -27.89 18.58
CA LEU A 36 13.39 -28.47 19.70
C LEU A 36 13.55 -30.01 19.81
N TYR A 37 12.68 -30.78 19.14
CA TYR A 37 12.72 -32.25 19.09
C TYR A 37 12.85 -32.79 17.65
N TRP A 38 13.10 -31.92 16.68
CA TRP A 38 13.19 -32.26 15.27
C TRP A 38 14.57 -31.92 14.73
N ASP A 39 15.19 -32.88 14.06
CA ASP A 39 16.42 -32.69 13.31
C ASP A 39 16.13 -32.75 11.81
N SER A 40 16.70 -31.80 11.08
CA SER A 40 16.59 -31.78 9.63
C SER A 40 17.53 -32.78 8.96
N MET A 41 17.29 -33.09 7.69
CA MET A 41 18.32 -33.74 6.87
C MET A 41 19.56 -32.83 6.73
N PRO A 42 20.77 -33.41 6.64
CA PRO A 42 21.98 -32.66 6.37
C PRO A 42 21.93 -32.08 4.96
N LEU A 43 21.77 -30.77 4.87
CA LEU A 43 21.79 -30.01 3.61
C LEU A 43 22.85 -28.93 3.69
N TRP A 44 23.25 -28.38 2.54
CA TRP A 44 24.21 -27.27 2.54
C TRP A 44 23.63 -26.08 3.30
N ALA A 45 24.45 -25.45 4.15
CA ALA A 45 24.04 -24.28 4.92
C ALA A 45 23.41 -23.18 4.04
N SER A 46 23.94 -23.01 2.84
CA SER A 46 23.42 -22.07 1.85
C SER A 46 21.96 -22.32 1.46
N LEU A 47 21.55 -23.59 1.31
CA LEU A 47 20.17 -23.94 0.98
C LEU A 47 19.21 -23.53 2.11
N TRP A 48 19.60 -23.77 3.36
CA TRP A 48 18.79 -23.35 4.50
C TRP A 48 18.58 -21.85 4.55
N VAL A 49 19.64 -21.08 4.30
CA VAL A 49 19.57 -19.61 4.23
C VAL A 49 18.65 -19.16 3.10
N PHE A 50 18.75 -19.75 1.90
CA PHE A 50 17.90 -19.39 0.77
C PHE A 50 16.43 -19.76 0.99
N VAL A 51 16.16 -20.95 1.56
CA VAL A 51 14.78 -21.36 1.90
C VAL A 51 14.19 -20.42 2.94
N GLY A 52 14.94 -20.08 4.00
CA GLY A 52 14.50 -19.11 5.01
C GLY A 52 14.23 -17.74 4.41
N ALA A 53 15.12 -17.24 3.54
CA ALA A 53 14.92 -15.97 2.84
C ALA A 53 13.70 -16.01 1.93
N ALA A 54 13.49 -17.10 1.18
CA ALA A 54 12.31 -17.27 0.32
C ALA A 54 11.01 -17.27 1.12
N ILE A 55 10.97 -17.98 2.26
CA ILE A 55 9.82 -17.96 3.18
C ILE A 55 9.58 -16.53 3.69
N GLY A 56 10.63 -15.82 4.09
CA GLY A 56 10.52 -14.42 4.53
C GLY A 56 9.90 -13.52 3.46
N VAL A 57 10.34 -13.64 2.21
CA VAL A 57 9.77 -12.90 1.07
C VAL A 57 8.31 -13.27 0.84
N LEU A 58 7.95 -14.55 0.92
CA LEU A 58 6.57 -15.00 0.76
C LEU A 58 5.66 -14.41 1.86
N VAL A 59 6.10 -14.44 3.12
CA VAL A 59 5.35 -13.86 4.24
C VAL A 59 5.20 -12.35 4.07
N ALA A 60 6.29 -11.64 3.74
CA ALA A 60 6.23 -10.19 3.51
C ALA A 60 5.29 -9.83 2.35
N SER A 61 5.33 -10.62 1.26
CA SER A 61 4.46 -10.45 0.10
C SER A 61 2.98 -10.67 0.46
N LEU A 62 2.69 -11.68 1.28
CA LEU A 62 1.33 -11.97 1.75
C LEU A 62 0.79 -10.82 2.61
N VAL A 63 1.60 -10.30 3.53
CA VAL A 63 1.26 -9.14 4.37
C VAL A 63 1.00 -7.90 3.50
N ALA A 64 1.89 -7.64 2.54
CA ALA A 64 1.75 -6.51 1.61
C ALA A 64 0.49 -6.65 0.74
N PHE A 65 0.17 -7.86 0.27
CA PHE A 65 -1.03 -8.14 -0.50
C PHE A 65 -2.30 -7.78 0.28
N VAL A 66 -2.40 -8.22 1.53
CA VAL A 66 -3.53 -7.86 2.41
C VAL A 66 -3.62 -6.35 2.62
N ALA A 67 -2.49 -5.66 2.80
CA ALA A 67 -2.46 -4.22 2.94
C ALA A 67 -2.98 -3.51 1.68
N ILE A 68 -2.54 -3.94 0.49
CA ILE A 68 -3.00 -3.40 -0.80
C ILE A 68 -4.51 -3.56 -0.96
N LEU A 69 -5.07 -4.72 -0.62
CA LEU A 69 -6.52 -4.93 -0.65
C LEU A 69 -7.27 -3.91 0.23
N ARG A 70 -6.79 -3.71 1.46
CA ARG A 70 -7.36 -2.71 2.38
C ARG A 70 -7.26 -1.30 1.81
N TYR A 71 -6.13 -0.94 1.21
CA TYR A 71 -5.95 0.39 0.60
C TYR A 71 -6.89 0.59 -0.59
N ARG A 72 -7.07 -0.41 -1.46
CA ARG A 72 -8.02 -0.34 -2.58
C ARG A 72 -9.44 -0.10 -2.11
N SER A 73 -9.89 -0.79 -1.05
CA SER A 73 -11.22 -0.55 -0.48
C SER A 73 -11.38 0.86 0.09
N ARG A 74 -10.36 1.38 0.78
CA ARG A 74 -10.36 2.76 1.30
C ARG A 74 -10.39 3.79 0.17
N LEU A 75 -9.61 3.56 -0.88
CA LEU A 75 -9.56 4.43 -2.06
C LEU A 75 -10.91 4.47 -2.78
N SER A 76 -11.55 3.30 -2.94
CA SER A 76 -12.90 3.21 -3.52
C SER A 76 -13.94 3.98 -2.69
N LYS A 77 -13.90 3.83 -1.36
CA LYS A 77 -14.79 4.58 -0.45
C LYS A 77 -14.54 6.09 -0.52
N ALA A 78 -13.27 6.52 -0.54
CA ALA A 78 -12.91 7.93 -0.67
C ALA A 78 -13.41 8.51 -2.00
N ASN A 79 -13.21 7.81 -3.13
CA ASN A 79 -13.70 8.25 -4.44
C ASN A 79 -15.23 8.33 -4.50
N ARG A 80 -15.95 7.40 -3.86
CA ARG A 80 -17.42 7.49 -3.75
C ARG A 80 -17.85 8.73 -2.97
N ARG A 81 -17.15 9.05 -1.86
CA ARG A 81 -17.43 10.24 -1.04
C ARG A 81 -17.19 11.53 -1.83
N ILE A 82 -16.10 11.60 -2.59
CA ILE A 82 -15.79 12.74 -3.47
C ILE A 82 -16.93 12.96 -4.47
N ARG A 83 -17.37 11.91 -5.18
CA ARG A 83 -18.48 12.02 -6.16
C ARG A 83 -19.81 12.45 -5.52
N GLN A 84 -20.10 11.98 -4.31
CA GLN A 84 -21.31 12.39 -3.59
C GLN A 84 -21.25 13.88 -3.24
N LEU A 85 -20.13 14.34 -2.68
CA LEU A 85 -19.95 15.75 -2.33
C LEU A 85 -20.00 16.66 -3.57
N GLU A 86 -19.40 16.24 -4.68
CA GLU A 86 -19.49 16.95 -5.96
C GLU A 86 -20.96 17.05 -6.45
N GLY A 87 -21.73 15.96 -6.34
CA GLY A 87 -23.16 15.94 -6.68
C GLY A 87 -24.03 16.83 -5.79
N ASP A 88 -23.75 16.85 -4.49
CA ASP A 88 -24.46 17.70 -3.52
C ASP A 88 -24.20 19.18 -3.80
N LEU A 89 -22.95 19.55 -4.14
CA LEU A 89 -22.61 20.93 -4.53
C LEU A 89 -23.33 21.36 -5.81
N VAL A 90 -23.44 20.47 -6.81
CA VAL A 90 -24.21 20.75 -8.03
C VAL A 90 -25.69 20.94 -7.72
N SER A 91 -26.26 20.11 -6.84
CA SER A 91 -27.64 20.22 -6.39
C SER A 91 -27.91 21.55 -5.67
N GLN A 92 -27.01 21.95 -4.75
CA GLN A 92 -27.11 23.24 -4.05
C GLN A 92 -26.99 24.43 -5.00
N ARG A 93 -26.05 24.37 -5.95
CA ARG A 93 -25.90 25.40 -6.98
C ARG A 93 -27.18 25.54 -7.79
N ASN A 94 -27.75 24.42 -8.23
CA ASN A 94 -28.99 24.45 -9.00
C ASN A 94 -30.15 25.00 -8.17
N LEU A 95 -30.33 24.58 -6.93
CA LEU A 95 -31.36 25.14 -6.02
C LEU A 95 -31.22 26.65 -5.80
N THR A 96 -29.98 27.15 -5.73
CA THR A 96 -29.70 28.60 -5.60
C THR A 96 -30.06 29.36 -6.88
N LEU A 97 -29.95 28.73 -8.06
CA LEU A 97 -30.26 29.33 -9.36
C LEU A 97 -31.76 29.25 -9.72
N THR A 98 -32.49 28.25 -9.23
CA THR A 98 -33.95 28.14 -9.42
C THR A 98 -34.76 28.83 -8.32
N ALA A 99 -34.13 29.23 -7.20
CA ALA A 99 -34.78 30.10 -6.22
C ALA A 99 -35.10 31.45 -6.89
N PRO A 100 -36.34 31.97 -6.80
CA PRO A 100 -36.67 33.26 -7.36
C PRO A 100 -35.74 34.32 -6.75
N LEU A 101 -35.13 35.17 -7.58
CA LEU A 101 -34.11 36.18 -7.26
C LEU A 101 -34.51 37.24 -6.20
N GLY A 102 -35.58 37.02 -5.43
CA GLY A 102 -36.07 37.92 -4.37
C GLY A 102 -36.40 37.23 -3.04
N SER A 103 -36.17 35.93 -2.87
CA SER A 103 -36.40 35.26 -1.58
C SER A 103 -35.12 35.15 -0.75
N PHE A 104 -34.48 36.29 -0.48
CA PHE A 104 -33.47 36.33 0.57
C PHE A 104 -34.17 36.31 1.94
N PRO A 105 -33.67 35.54 2.93
CA PRO A 105 -34.32 35.40 4.25
C PRO A 105 -34.55 36.71 5.03
N GLY A 106 -34.06 37.85 4.55
CA GLY A 106 -34.23 39.17 5.16
C GLY A 106 -35.30 40.07 4.53
N GLU A 107 -35.92 39.69 3.41
CA GLU A 107 -36.81 40.61 2.65
C GLU A 107 -38.29 40.55 3.07
N SER A 108 -38.73 39.43 3.68
CA SER A 108 -40.11 39.27 4.18
C SER A 108 -40.40 40.06 5.47
N ALA A 109 -39.38 40.59 6.16
CA ALA A 109 -39.54 41.27 7.43
C ALA A 109 -39.94 42.76 7.31
N LYS A 110 -40.04 43.33 6.10
CA LYS A 110 -40.16 44.79 5.92
C LYS A 110 -41.48 45.34 5.35
N LYS A 111 -42.50 44.51 5.14
CA LYS A 111 -43.82 44.98 4.67
C LYS A 111 -44.93 44.66 5.69
N SER A 112 -45.08 45.54 6.67
CA SER A 112 -46.33 45.72 7.42
C SER A 112 -46.77 47.18 7.19
N PRO A 113 -47.90 47.44 6.51
CA PRO A 113 -48.38 48.79 6.32
C PRO A 113 -49.13 49.26 7.58
N LYS A 114 -48.89 50.51 7.98
CA LYS A 114 -49.83 51.34 8.75
C LYS A 114 -50.37 52.41 7.82
#